data_AF-H6L974-F1
#
_entry.id   AF-H6L974-F1
#
_cell.length_a   1.000
_cell.length_b   1.000
_cell.length_c   1.000
_cell.angle_alpha   90.00
_cell.angle_beta   90.00
_cell.angle_gamma   90.00
#
_symmetry.space_group_name_H-M   'P 1'
#
loop_
_entity.id
_entity.type
_entity.pdbx_description
1 polymer ?
#
loop_
_entity_poly.entity_id
_entity_poly.type
_entity_poly.pdbx_seq_one_letter_code
_entity_poly.pdbx_strand_id
1 'polypeptide(L)'
;MKLPNLYFFAAIALSAFFLGSCGKSGGEFAGYEYMPDMGHSIAYEANVNTYYRFNTHSSEEEYQEFAKPRKPVAGTVPFNATATTPGGASEFTFPVYAFDNTEAGRNEAMKAITENPLKAKNEEDLKKILAKGEELYVVYCASCHGEKGDGNGQLWNSGDGPYPNAPANYMTDDLKNATDGRYYHAIMHGKGVMLSHADKLSHDERWMVIHYIRSLQAEKYDLPTANGQNKVATPEAEETEAEAAATEEENK
;
A
#
# COMPACT_ATOMS: atom_id res chain seq x y z
N MET A 1 40.60 70.02 7.06
CA MET A 1 40.34 68.75 7.77
C MET A 1 40.37 67.65 6.71
N LYS A 2 41.41 66.81 6.69
CA LYS A 2 41.54 65.76 5.67
C LYS A 2 40.38 64.77 5.86
N LEU A 3 39.79 64.28 4.77
CA LEU A 3 38.68 63.32 4.71
C LEU A 3 39.12 61.83 4.58
N PRO A 4 40.23 61.34 5.18
CA PRO A 4 40.73 60.00 4.85
C PRO A 4 39.86 58.86 5.41
N ASN A 5 38.89 59.14 6.30
CA ASN A 5 38.05 58.10 6.91
C ASN A 5 36.71 57.86 6.19
N LEU A 6 36.23 58.77 5.34
CA LEU A 6 34.92 58.59 4.71
C LEU A 6 34.93 57.45 3.68
N TYR A 7 35.99 57.37 2.86
CA TYR A 7 36.15 56.30 1.87
C TYR A 7 36.38 54.93 2.51
N PHE A 8 37.04 54.89 3.67
CA PHE A 8 37.26 53.65 4.43
C PHE A 8 35.95 53.10 5.01
N PHE A 9 35.14 53.96 5.64
CA PHE A 9 33.81 53.56 6.13
C PHE A 9 32.84 53.22 4.99
N ALA A 10 32.91 53.94 3.86
CA ALA A 10 32.12 53.62 2.67
C ALA A 10 32.52 52.25 2.09
N ALA A 11 33.81 51.92 2.03
CA ALA A 11 34.29 50.62 1.56
C ALA A 11 33.84 49.47 2.49
N ILE A 12 33.84 49.68 3.80
CA ILE A 12 33.33 48.70 4.77
C ILE A 12 31.80 48.51 4.61
N ALA A 13 31.05 49.60 4.47
CA ALA A 13 29.60 49.55 4.26
C ALA A 13 29.24 48.86 2.93
N LEU A 14 29.99 49.15 1.86
CA LEU A 14 29.81 48.51 0.56
C LEU A 14 30.15 47.02 0.62
N SER A 15 31.25 46.64 1.30
CA SER A 15 31.63 45.25 1.51
C SER A 15 30.59 44.48 2.34
N ALA A 16 30.06 45.08 3.40
CA ALA A 16 28.98 44.50 4.20
C ALA A 16 27.68 44.32 3.39
N PHE A 17 27.37 45.26 2.49
CA PHE A 17 26.24 45.16 1.57
C PHE A 17 26.43 44.00 0.57
N PHE A 18 27.61 43.83 -0.02
CA PHE A 18 27.89 42.71 -0.93
C PHE A 18 27.91 41.36 -0.22
N LEU A 19 28.47 41.27 0.99
CA LEU A 19 28.48 40.03 1.78
C LEU A 19 27.10 39.67 2.33
N GLY A 20 26.25 40.66 2.62
CA GLY A 20 24.85 40.45 3.03
C GLY A 20 23.87 40.21 1.87
N SER A 21 24.29 40.49 0.62
CA SER A 21 23.47 40.28 -0.58
C SER A 21 23.46 38.82 -1.03
N CYS A 22 24.37 37.97 -0.54
CA CYS A 22 24.23 36.53 -0.67
C CYS A 22 23.15 36.06 0.31
N GLY A 23 21.97 35.70 -0.21
CA GLY A 23 20.89 35.12 0.59
C GLY A 23 21.38 33.90 1.38
N LYS A 24 20.70 33.59 2.49
CA LYS A 24 20.98 32.39 3.29
C LYS A 24 20.93 31.15 2.39
N SER A 25 22.06 30.59 1.98
CA SER A 25 22.07 29.27 1.33
C SER A 25 22.19 28.18 2.40
N GLY A 26 21.20 27.29 2.48
CA GLY A 26 21.21 26.12 3.35
C GLY A 26 20.24 26.16 4.53
N GLY A 27 19.94 24.98 5.08
CA GLY A 27 18.90 24.78 6.11
C GLY A 27 17.48 24.82 5.53
N GLU A 28 16.54 25.36 6.30
CA GLU A 28 15.11 25.50 5.95
C GLU A 28 14.81 26.65 4.96
N PHE A 29 15.83 27.19 4.28
CA PHE A 29 15.62 28.27 3.30
C PHE A 29 15.35 27.71 1.91
N ALA A 30 14.07 27.72 1.50
CA ALA A 30 13.61 27.21 0.21
C ALA A 30 14.07 28.05 -1.01
N GLY A 31 14.73 29.20 -0.79
CA GLY A 31 15.14 30.10 -1.85
C GLY A 31 14.22 31.30 -2.03
N TYR A 32 14.53 32.12 -3.03
CA TYR A 32 13.64 33.18 -3.51
C TYR A 32 12.96 32.71 -4.79
N GLU A 33 11.67 32.95 -4.90
CA GLU A 33 10.91 32.70 -6.13
C GLU A 33 10.77 33.99 -6.93
N TYR A 34 11.13 33.95 -8.21
CA TYR A 34 10.89 35.03 -9.15
C TYR A 34 9.59 34.74 -9.91
N MET A 35 8.63 35.68 -9.85
CA MET A 35 7.30 35.56 -10.46
C MET A 35 6.55 34.28 -10.02
N PRO A 36 6.15 34.16 -8.73
CA PRO A 36 5.47 32.97 -8.20
C PRO A 36 4.00 32.83 -8.66
N ASP A 37 3.60 33.56 -9.71
CA ASP A 37 2.24 33.53 -10.24
C ASP A 37 1.94 32.12 -10.79
N MET A 38 0.86 31.52 -10.29
CA MET A 38 0.45 30.12 -10.55
C MET A 38 1.46 29.04 -10.12
N GLY A 39 2.54 29.37 -9.41
CA GLY A 39 3.49 28.39 -8.87
C GLY A 39 2.98 27.64 -7.64
N HIS A 40 1.98 28.20 -6.96
CA HIS A 40 1.35 27.65 -5.77
C HIS A 40 -0.14 27.46 -6.00
N SER A 41 -0.65 26.32 -5.55
CA SER A 41 -2.07 26.01 -5.66
C SER A 41 -2.89 26.86 -4.69
N ILE A 42 -3.93 27.52 -5.21
CA ILE A 42 -4.97 28.13 -4.37
C ILE A 42 -5.99 27.05 -3.92
N ALA A 43 -6.10 25.96 -4.68
CA ALA A 43 -6.98 24.86 -4.35
C ALA A 43 -6.45 24.03 -3.17
N TYR A 44 -7.36 23.31 -2.52
CA TYR A 44 -7.00 22.34 -1.49
C TYR A 44 -6.47 21.07 -2.14
N GLU A 45 -5.17 20.85 -2.04
CA GLU A 45 -4.50 19.67 -2.55
C GLU A 45 -4.33 18.61 -1.47
N ALA A 46 -4.51 17.35 -1.85
CA ALA A 46 -4.34 16.24 -0.92
C ALA A 46 -2.87 16.17 -0.45
N ASN A 47 -2.68 16.09 0.87
CA ASN A 47 -1.36 16.02 1.53
C ASN A 47 -0.48 17.27 1.36
N VAL A 48 -1.06 18.43 0.99
CA VAL A 48 -0.36 19.72 0.98
C VAL A 48 -0.85 20.57 2.14
N ASN A 49 0.07 21.02 2.99
CA ASN A 49 -0.23 21.85 4.17
C ASN A 49 0.49 23.22 4.13
N THR A 50 1.17 23.52 3.03
CA THR A 50 1.91 24.78 2.90
C THR A 50 0.96 25.88 2.47
N TYR A 51 0.80 26.91 3.30
CA TYR A 51 -0.01 28.07 2.95
C TYR A 51 0.76 29.02 2.04
N TYR A 52 0.15 29.37 0.91
CA TYR A 52 0.70 30.39 0.02
C TYR A 52 0.40 31.79 0.56
N ARG A 53 1.45 32.52 0.96
CA ARG A 53 1.33 33.84 1.61
C ARG A 53 0.59 34.92 0.81
N PHE A 54 0.52 34.78 -0.52
CA PHE A 54 -0.20 35.72 -1.38
C PHE A 54 -1.60 35.21 -1.75
N ASN A 55 -2.08 34.15 -1.09
CA ASN A 55 -3.47 33.72 -1.21
C ASN A 55 -4.39 34.79 -0.63
N THR A 56 -5.34 35.24 -1.45
CA THR A 56 -6.36 36.25 -1.09
C THR A 56 -7.75 35.64 -0.86
N HIS A 57 -7.91 34.33 -0.99
CA HIS A 57 -9.21 33.64 -0.99
C HIS A 57 -9.57 32.99 0.36
N SER A 58 -8.58 32.63 1.18
CA SER A 58 -8.78 32.00 2.48
C SER A 58 -7.69 32.41 3.45
N SER A 59 -7.96 32.36 4.76
CA SER A 59 -6.90 32.51 5.77
C SER A 59 -6.03 31.25 5.82
N GLU A 60 -4.85 31.36 6.41
CA GLU A 60 -3.98 30.20 6.65
C GLU A 60 -4.71 29.13 7.48
N GLU A 61 -5.39 29.53 8.55
CA GLU A 61 -6.16 28.64 9.42
C GLU A 61 -7.28 27.92 8.64
N GLU A 62 -8.00 28.64 7.78
CA GLU A 62 -9.06 28.09 6.94
C GLU A 62 -8.49 27.09 5.92
N TYR A 63 -7.40 27.45 5.25
CA TYR A 63 -6.75 26.57 4.29
C TYR A 63 -6.32 25.25 4.94
N GLN A 64 -5.64 25.33 6.09
CA GLN A 64 -5.18 24.14 6.80
C GLN A 64 -6.35 23.26 7.26
N GLU A 65 -7.51 23.82 7.58
CA GLU A 65 -8.68 23.05 8.00
C GLU A 65 -9.38 22.32 6.85
N PHE A 66 -9.38 22.91 5.65
CA PHE A 66 -9.98 22.30 4.47
C PHE A 66 -9.01 21.40 3.69
N ALA A 67 -7.70 21.62 3.78
CA ALA A 67 -6.69 20.80 3.11
C ALA A 67 -6.44 19.44 3.79
N LYS A 68 -6.83 19.27 5.06
CA LYS A 68 -6.71 17.99 5.77
C LYS A 68 -7.61 16.91 5.14
N PRO A 69 -7.09 15.69 4.89
CA PRO A 69 -7.91 14.55 4.49
C PRO A 69 -9.00 14.26 5.53
N ARG A 70 -10.25 14.12 5.07
CA ARG A 70 -11.40 13.79 5.92
C ARG A 70 -11.78 12.33 5.74
N LYS A 71 -12.30 11.72 6.82
CA LYS A 71 -12.87 10.37 6.72
C LYS A 71 -14.24 10.44 6.03
N PRO A 72 -14.56 9.49 5.14
CA PRO A 72 -15.92 9.35 4.64
C PRO A 72 -16.87 8.95 5.78
N VAL A 73 -18.17 9.18 5.59
CA VAL A 73 -19.20 8.78 6.55
C VAL A 73 -19.21 7.26 6.68
N ALA A 74 -19.36 6.75 7.91
CA ALA A 74 -19.40 5.30 8.14
C ALA A 74 -20.52 4.64 7.31
N GLY A 75 -20.20 3.53 6.65
CA GLY A 75 -21.15 2.79 5.81
C GLY A 75 -21.23 3.25 4.35
N THR A 76 -20.49 4.29 3.94
CA THR A 76 -20.41 4.65 2.52
C THR A 76 -19.66 3.58 1.74
N VAL A 77 -20.26 3.13 0.63
CA VAL A 77 -19.64 2.19 -0.31
C VAL A 77 -19.32 2.93 -1.60
N PRO A 78 -18.05 2.93 -2.08
CA PRO A 78 -17.71 3.61 -3.31
C PRO A 78 -18.39 2.94 -4.52
N PHE A 79 -18.76 3.74 -5.52
CA PHE A 79 -19.26 3.24 -6.80
C PHE A 79 -18.16 2.36 -7.40
N ASN A 80 -18.44 1.06 -7.57
CA ASN A 80 -17.51 -0.04 -7.91
C ASN A 80 -16.89 -0.85 -6.75
N ALA A 81 -17.40 -0.78 -5.51
CA ALA A 81 -17.05 -1.76 -4.46
C ALA A 81 -18.03 -2.94 -4.35
N THR A 82 -19.12 -2.94 -5.12
CA THR A 82 -20.26 -3.85 -4.92
C THR A 82 -20.34 -5.04 -5.88
N ALA A 83 -19.36 -5.30 -6.76
CA ALA A 83 -19.40 -6.55 -7.53
C ALA A 83 -18.90 -7.72 -6.67
N THR A 84 -19.77 -8.18 -5.79
CA THR A 84 -19.64 -9.44 -5.06
C THR A 84 -19.94 -10.63 -5.97
N THR A 85 -19.17 -10.79 -7.05
CA THR A 85 -19.23 -12.01 -7.87
C THR A 85 -17.90 -12.76 -7.68
N PRO A 86 -17.90 -13.97 -7.10
CA PRO A 86 -16.78 -14.89 -7.26
C PRO A 86 -16.55 -15.07 -8.77
N GLY A 87 -15.33 -14.83 -9.25
CA GLY A 87 -15.00 -14.95 -10.68
C GLY A 87 -15.32 -13.73 -11.57
N GLY A 88 -15.92 -12.66 -11.03
CA GLY A 88 -16.24 -11.47 -11.81
C GLY A 88 -15.04 -10.54 -12.01
N ALA A 89 -14.27 -10.74 -13.08
CA ALA A 89 -13.30 -9.76 -13.56
C ALA A 89 -14.02 -8.48 -14.02
N SER A 90 -14.18 -7.51 -13.12
CA SER A 90 -14.25 -6.12 -13.55
C SER A 90 -13.06 -5.41 -12.94
N GLU A 91 -12.25 -4.81 -13.81
CA GLU A 91 -10.89 -4.28 -13.55
C GLU A 91 -10.82 -3.19 -12.48
N PHE A 92 -11.93 -2.87 -11.80
CA PHE A 92 -12.05 -1.85 -10.76
C PHE A 92 -13.05 -2.24 -9.63
N THR A 93 -13.39 -3.53 -9.47
CA THR A 93 -14.20 -3.95 -8.33
C THR A 93 -13.37 -4.08 -7.05
N PHE A 94 -13.76 -3.35 -6.01
CA PHE A 94 -13.21 -3.51 -4.65
C PHE A 94 -14.18 -4.30 -3.77
N PRO A 95 -14.13 -5.64 -3.73
CA PRO A 95 -15.10 -6.39 -2.95
C PRO A 95 -15.02 -6.00 -1.47
N VAL A 96 -16.18 -5.70 -0.89
CA VAL A 96 -16.28 -5.36 0.54
C VAL A 96 -15.88 -6.59 1.35
N TYR A 97 -14.87 -6.44 2.20
CA TYR A 97 -14.48 -7.49 3.14
C TYR A 97 -15.45 -7.52 4.32
N ALA A 98 -16.35 -8.50 4.33
CA ALA A 98 -17.47 -8.57 5.27
C ALA A 98 -17.14 -9.20 6.63
N PHE A 99 -15.92 -9.68 6.84
CA PHE A 99 -15.55 -10.39 8.07
C PHE A 99 -14.96 -9.44 9.11
N ASP A 100 -15.49 -9.50 10.32
CA ASP A 100 -15.04 -8.68 11.45
C ASP A 100 -13.64 -9.05 11.95
N ASN A 101 -12.93 -8.09 12.55
CA ASN A 101 -11.64 -8.31 13.21
C ASN A 101 -11.81 -9.05 14.56
N THR A 102 -12.25 -10.31 14.48
CA THR A 102 -12.43 -11.21 15.61
C THR A 102 -11.95 -12.61 15.24
N GLU A 103 -11.68 -13.46 16.24
CA GLU A 103 -11.35 -14.87 15.99
C GLU A 103 -12.48 -15.60 15.25
N ALA A 104 -13.75 -15.28 15.56
CA ALA A 104 -14.90 -15.81 14.84
C ALA A 104 -14.89 -15.37 13.37
N GLY A 105 -14.72 -14.08 13.11
CA GLY A 105 -14.64 -13.52 11.76
C GLY A 105 -13.46 -14.09 10.96
N ARG A 106 -12.31 -14.33 11.59
CA ARG A 106 -11.19 -15.03 10.94
C ARG A 106 -11.56 -16.45 10.55
N ASN A 107 -12.20 -17.20 11.45
CA ASN A 107 -12.60 -18.58 11.18
C ASN A 107 -13.67 -18.65 10.08
N GLU A 108 -14.57 -17.67 10.02
CA GLU A 108 -15.54 -17.52 8.93
C GLU A 108 -14.85 -17.19 7.60
N ALA A 109 -13.90 -16.25 7.59
CA ALA A 109 -13.11 -15.93 6.41
C ALA A 109 -12.35 -17.15 5.88
N MET A 110 -11.78 -17.95 6.78
CA MET A 110 -11.09 -19.20 6.40
C MET A 110 -12.03 -20.25 5.80
N LYS A 111 -13.29 -20.30 6.24
CA LYS A 111 -14.31 -21.21 5.68
C LYS A 111 -14.83 -20.73 4.33
N ALA A 112 -15.04 -19.42 4.18
CA ALA A 112 -15.60 -18.82 2.98
C ALA A 112 -14.56 -18.68 1.85
N ILE A 113 -13.32 -18.36 2.19
CA ILE A 113 -12.22 -18.16 1.25
C ILE A 113 -11.25 -19.33 1.39
N THR A 114 -11.52 -20.37 0.62
CA THR A 114 -10.69 -21.59 0.59
C THR A 114 -9.43 -21.37 -0.25
N GLU A 115 -9.56 -20.72 -1.40
CA GLU A 115 -8.51 -20.50 -2.38
C GLU A 115 -8.48 -19.07 -2.92
N ASN A 116 -7.35 -18.72 -3.53
CA ASN A 116 -7.13 -17.44 -4.17
C ASN A 116 -8.05 -17.28 -5.41
N PRO A 117 -8.92 -16.25 -5.43
CA PRO A 117 -9.80 -15.99 -6.57
C PRO A 117 -9.07 -15.40 -7.79
N LEU A 118 -7.87 -14.83 -7.62
CA LEU A 118 -7.08 -14.32 -8.74
C LEU A 118 -6.45 -15.49 -9.49
N LYS A 119 -7.09 -15.98 -10.55
CA LYS A 119 -6.52 -17.07 -11.37
C LYS A 119 -5.73 -16.51 -12.54
N ALA A 120 -4.55 -17.06 -12.78
CA ALA A 120 -3.73 -16.67 -13.93
C ALA A 120 -4.35 -17.19 -15.23
N LYS A 121 -4.46 -16.36 -16.26
CA LYS A 121 -5.07 -16.75 -17.55
C LYS A 121 -4.18 -17.66 -18.39
N ASN A 122 -2.87 -17.51 -18.25
CA ASN A 122 -1.86 -18.31 -18.96
C ASN A 122 -0.55 -18.30 -18.15
N GLU A 123 0.45 -19.06 -18.60
CA GLU A 123 1.74 -19.14 -17.91
C GLU A 123 2.49 -17.80 -17.86
N GLU A 124 2.33 -16.94 -18.87
CA GLU A 124 2.95 -15.61 -18.89
C GLU A 124 2.32 -14.70 -17.83
N ASP A 125 0.99 -14.76 -17.70
CA ASP A 125 0.23 -14.04 -16.69
C ASP A 125 0.58 -14.50 -15.28
N LEU A 126 0.74 -15.82 -15.08
CA LEU A 126 1.20 -16.36 -13.80
C LEU A 126 2.59 -15.83 -13.42
N LYS A 127 3.52 -15.74 -14.38
CA LYS A 127 4.84 -15.15 -14.14
C LYS A 127 4.74 -13.67 -13.75
N LYS A 128 3.83 -12.90 -14.36
CA LYS A 128 3.58 -11.49 -14.01
C LYS A 128 3.01 -11.35 -12.60
N ILE A 129 2.00 -12.17 -12.25
CA ILE A 129 1.40 -12.22 -10.92
C ILE A 129 2.45 -12.53 -9.86
N LEU A 130 3.29 -13.55 -10.09
CA LEU A 130 4.34 -13.94 -9.15
C LEU A 130 5.44 -12.87 -9.03
N ALA A 131 5.88 -12.29 -10.14
CA ALA A 131 6.89 -11.22 -10.13
C ALA A 131 6.38 -9.97 -9.40
N LYS A 132 5.11 -9.59 -9.61
CA LYS A 132 4.52 -8.47 -8.87
C LYS A 132 4.30 -8.81 -7.39
N GLY A 133 3.86 -10.04 -7.10
CA GLY A 133 3.72 -10.55 -5.75
C GLY A 133 5.04 -10.55 -4.97
N GLU A 134 6.14 -10.92 -5.62
CA GLU A 134 7.50 -10.85 -5.07
C GLU A 134 7.89 -9.41 -4.71
N GLU A 135 7.73 -8.47 -5.65
CA GLU A 135 8.05 -7.04 -5.42
C GLU A 135 7.29 -6.51 -4.19
N LEU A 136 5.99 -6.75 -4.13
CA LEU A 136 5.14 -6.31 -3.02
C LEU A 136 5.51 -7.01 -1.71
N TYR A 137 5.81 -8.30 -1.75
CA TYR A 137 6.26 -9.05 -0.58
C TYR A 137 7.57 -8.50 -0.02
N VAL A 138 8.54 -8.21 -0.88
CA VAL A 138 9.83 -7.64 -0.47
C VAL A 138 9.63 -6.28 0.21
N VAL A 139 8.76 -5.43 -0.34
CA VAL A 139 8.48 -4.10 0.20
C VAL A 139 7.72 -4.15 1.53
N TYR A 140 6.65 -4.95 1.62
CA TYR A 140 5.71 -4.88 2.74
C TYR A 140 5.85 -6.00 3.77
N CYS A 141 6.42 -7.15 3.40
CA CYS A 141 6.37 -8.36 4.24
C CYS A 141 7.75 -8.85 4.67
N ALA A 142 8.76 -8.83 3.79
CA ALA A 142 10.05 -9.48 3.99
C ALA A 142 10.87 -8.91 5.15
N SER A 143 10.71 -7.61 5.46
CA SER A 143 11.41 -6.96 6.59
C SER A 143 11.09 -7.61 7.95
N CYS A 144 9.87 -8.15 8.11
CA CYS A 144 9.43 -8.91 9.27
C CYS A 144 9.46 -10.42 9.03
N HIS A 145 8.88 -10.90 7.93
CA HIS A 145 8.69 -12.33 7.68
C HIS A 145 9.91 -13.03 7.05
N GLY A 146 10.94 -12.28 6.66
CA GLY A 146 12.13 -12.77 5.97
C GLY A 146 11.87 -13.01 4.48
N GLU A 147 12.91 -12.90 3.64
CA GLU A 147 12.76 -13.16 2.19
C GLU A 147 12.27 -14.59 1.88
N LYS A 148 12.60 -15.54 2.77
CA LYS A 148 12.20 -16.94 2.67
C LYS A 148 10.86 -17.23 3.37
N GLY A 149 10.17 -16.24 3.94
CA GLY A 149 8.93 -16.47 4.68
C GLY A 149 9.04 -17.34 5.93
N ASP A 150 10.23 -17.44 6.51
CA ASP A 150 10.52 -18.25 7.70
C ASP A 150 10.22 -17.53 9.02
N GLY A 151 9.69 -16.30 8.96
CA GLY A 151 9.41 -15.47 10.13
C GLY A 151 10.66 -14.80 10.70
N ASN A 152 11.79 -14.81 9.98
CA ASN A 152 13.07 -14.29 10.46
C ASN A 152 13.60 -13.13 9.62
N GLY A 153 12.78 -12.09 9.44
CA GLY A 153 13.21 -10.83 8.82
C GLY A 153 14.11 -9.98 9.72
N GLN A 154 14.72 -8.96 9.14
CA GLN A 154 15.67 -8.05 9.83
C GLN A 154 15.07 -7.40 11.09
N LEU A 155 13.76 -7.17 11.14
CA LEU A 155 13.10 -6.56 12.29
C LEU A 155 12.94 -7.51 13.49
N TRP A 156 12.88 -8.83 13.24
CA TRP A 156 12.89 -9.86 14.29
C TRP A 156 14.31 -10.31 14.62
N ASN A 157 15.12 -10.58 13.58
CA ASN A 157 16.52 -10.99 13.67
C ASN A 157 16.78 -12.01 14.79
N SER A 158 16.03 -13.12 14.78
CA SER A 158 16.14 -14.21 15.76
C SER A 158 15.95 -13.80 17.23
N GLY A 159 15.25 -12.68 17.47
CA GLY A 159 14.99 -12.14 18.81
C GLY A 159 15.92 -10.99 19.20
N ASP A 160 16.95 -10.70 18.39
CA ASP A 160 17.87 -9.59 18.62
C ASP A 160 17.44 -8.29 17.90
N GLY A 161 16.30 -8.33 17.20
CA GLY A 161 15.75 -7.20 16.47
C GLY A 161 14.93 -6.23 17.35
N PRO A 162 14.55 -5.05 16.80
CA PRO A 162 13.75 -4.07 17.53
C PRO A 162 12.31 -4.52 17.84
N TYR A 163 11.81 -5.58 17.20
CA TYR A 163 10.47 -6.11 17.46
C TYR A 163 10.52 -7.31 18.41
N PRO A 164 9.71 -7.33 19.49
CA PRO A 164 9.82 -8.34 20.55
C PRO A 164 9.10 -9.66 20.26
N ASN A 165 8.25 -9.72 19.23
CA ASN A 165 7.49 -10.93 18.90
C ASN A 165 7.89 -11.46 17.53
N ALA A 166 8.17 -12.76 17.46
CA ALA A 166 8.45 -13.46 16.22
C ALA A 166 7.25 -13.35 15.26
N PRO A 167 7.45 -12.87 14.03
CA PRO A 167 6.46 -12.95 12.96
C PRO A 167 6.09 -14.41 12.64
N ALA A 168 4.92 -14.58 12.04
CA ALA A 168 4.45 -15.91 11.67
C ALA A 168 5.37 -16.54 10.61
N ASN A 169 5.75 -17.80 10.82
CA ASN A 169 6.54 -18.58 9.87
C ASN A 169 5.61 -19.33 8.91
N TYR A 170 5.59 -18.92 7.65
CA TYR A 170 4.72 -19.49 6.61
C TYR A 170 5.04 -20.96 6.29
N MET A 171 6.18 -21.46 6.72
CA MET A 171 6.63 -22.83 6.48
C MET A 171 6.12 -23.82 7.52
N THR A 172 5.40 -23.36 8.54
CA THR A 172 4.75 -24.26 9.52
C THR A 172 3.62 -25.04 8.87
N ASP A 173 3.38 -26.28 9.32
CA ASP A 173 2.27 -27.11 8.81
C ASP A 173 0.92 -26.45 8.99
N ASP A 174 0.74 -25.70 10.08
CA ASP A 174 -0.47 -24.93 10.37
C ASP A 174 -0.77 -23.87 9.29
N LEU A 175 0.25 -23.13 8.82
CA LEU A 175 0.06 -22.11 7.80
C LEU A 175 0.03 -22.70 6.39
N LYS A 176 0.86 -23.70 6.09
CA LYS A 176 0.81 -24.39 4.79
C LYS A 176 -0.57 -24.99 4.53
N ASN A 177 -1.17 -25.63 5.53
CA ASN A 177 -2.48 -26.28 5.42
C ASN A 177 -3.66 -25.33 5.66
N ALA A 178 -3.41 -24.07 6.03
CA ALA A 178 -4.46 -23.08 6.14
C ALA A 178 -5.02 -22.69 4.77
N THR A 179 -6.27 -22.23 4.73
CA THR A 179 -6.88 -21.64 3.54
C THR A 179 -6.35 -20.23 3.28
N ASP A 180 -6.51 -19.75 2.05
CA ASP A 180 -6.03 -18.41 1.67
C ASP A 180 -6.74 -17.29 2.43
N GLY A 181 -7.97 -17.54 2.89
CA GLY A 181 -8.70 -16.66 3.80
C GLY A 181 -7.94 -16.33 5.07
N ARG A 182 -7.07 -17.22 5.57
CA ARG A 182 -6.24 -16.96 6.76
C ARG A 182 -5.22 -15.84 6.51
N TYR A 183 -4.60 -15.85 5.34
CA TYR A 183 -3.61 -14.87 4.93
C TYR A 183 -4.30 -13.54 4.60
N TYR A 184 -5.38 -13.61 3.82
CA TYR A 184 -6.14 -12.43 3.44
C TYR A 184 -6.72 -11.70 4.66
N HIS A 185 -7.26 -12.42 5.65
CA HIS A 185 -7.74 -11.81 6.90
C HIS A 185 -6.63 -11.09 7.67
N ALA A 186 -5.43 -11.68 7.75
CA ALA A 186 -4.29 -11.05 8.41
C ALA A 186 -3.81 -9.79 7.67
N ILE A 187 -3.88 -9.77 6.33
CA ILE A 187 -3.59 -8.58 5.53
C ILE A 187 -4.64 -7.48 5.78
N MET A 188 -5.92 -7.85 5.86
CA MET A 188 -7.03 -6.91 6.05
C MET A 188 -7.03 -6.26 7.44
N HIS A 189 -6.83 -7.04 8.49
CA HIS A 189 -7.02 -6.59 9.87
C HIS A 189 -5.76 -6.57 10.72
N GLY A 190 -4.67 -7.19 10.24
CA GLY A 190 -3.49 -7.46 11.05
C GLY A 190 -3.64 -8.72 11.91
N LYS A 191 -2.57 -9.07 12.62
CA LYS A 191 -2.58 -10.16 13.61
C LYS A 191 -1.52 -9.95 14.68
N GLY A 192 -1.93 -9.91 15.95
CA GLY A 192 -1.02 -9.68 17.06
C GLY A 192 -0.39 -8.30 16.98
N VAL A 193 0.92 -8.24 16.70
CA VAL A 193 1.66 -6.97 16.50
C VAL A 193 1.72 -6.54 15.04
N MET A 194 1.31 -7.38 14.09
CA MET A 194 1.22 -7.03 12.68
C MET A 194 0.02 -6.10 12.46
N LEU A 195 0.27 -4.91 11.92
CA LEU A 195 -0.76 -3.96 11.55
C LEU A 195 -1.48 -4.37 10.26
N SER A 196 -2.67 -3.80 10.05
CA SER A 196 -3.38 -3.93 8.78
C SER A 196 -2.55 -3.36 7.62
N HIS A 197 -2.62 -4.05 6.48
CA HIS A 197 -2.06 -3.63 5.18
C HIS A 197 -3.17 -3.30 4.17
N ALA A 198 -4.42 -3.19 4.62
CA ALA A 198 -5.57 -2.88 3.76
C ALA A 198 -5.43 -1.53 3.05
N ASP A 199 -4.69 -0.58 3.64
CA ASP A 199 -4.44 0.74 3.07
C ASP A 199 -3.14 0.83 2.25
N LYS A 200 -2.34 -0.25 2.22
CA LYS A 200 -1.08 -0.32 1.46
C LYS A 200 -1.18 -1.13 0.18
N LEU A 201 -2.03 -2.17 0.20
CA LEU A 201 -2.23 -3.08 -0.93
C LEU A 201 -3.65 -2.94 -1.47
N SER A 202 -3.79 -2.80 -2.79
CA SER A 202 -5.08 -2.94 -3.48
C SER A 202 -5.60 -4.38 -3.41
N HIS A 203 -6.88 -4.58 -3.78
CA HIS A 203 -7.51 -5.90 -3.71
C HIS A 203 -6.68 -6.99 -4.41
N ASP A 204 -6.30 -6.79 -5.67
CA ASP A 204 -5.59 -7.80 -6.46
C ASP A 204 -4.14 -7.98 -5.97
N GLU A 205 -3.48 -6.89 -5.56
CA GLU A 205 -2.12 -6.95 -5.02
C GLU A 205 -2.03 -7.84 -3.76
N ARG A 206 -3.07 -7.84 -2.91
CA ARG A 206 -3.13 -8.75 -1.75
C ARG A 206 -3.11 -10.21 -2.19
N TRP A 207 -3.84 -10.53 -3.26
CA TRP A 207 -3.87 -11.88 -3.84
C TRP A 207 -2.57 -12.25 -4.55
N MET A 208 -1.92 -11.30 -5.22
CA MET A 208 -0.59 -11.51 -5.83
C MET A 208 0.46 -11.83 -4.75
N VAL A 209 0.44 -11.13 -3.61
CA VAL A 209 1.31 -11.45 -2.46
C VAL A 209 1.03 -12.84 -1.93
N ILE A 210 -0.24 -13.25 -1.83
CA ILE A 210 -0.60 -14.60 -1.39
C ILE A 210 -0.07 -15.66 -2.38
N HIS A 211 -0.17 -15.44 -3.70
CA HIS A 211 0.44 -16.33 -4.70
C HIS A 211 1.95 -16.50 -4.48
N TYR A 212 2.64 -15.41 -4.16
CA TYR A 212 4.07 -15.45 -3.89
C TYR A 212 4.40 -16.18 -2.58
N ILE A 213 3.65 -15.96 -1.49
CA ILE A 213 3.80 -16.73 -0.25
C ILE A 213 3.63 -18.23 -0.51
N ARG A 214 2.63 -18.57 -1.34
CA ARG A 214 2.38 -19.93 -1.79
C ARG A 214 3.54 -20.48 -2.63
N SER A 215 4.13 -19.71 -3.56
CA SER A 215 5.31 -20.18 -4.30
C SER A 215 6.53 -20.43 -3.41
N LEU A 216 6.76 -19.62 -2.37
CA LEU A 216 7.83 -19.88 -1.39
C LEU A 216 7.63 -21.22 -0.67
N GLN A 217 6.37 -21.55 -0.31
CA GLN A 217 6.04 -22.85 0.25
C GLN A 217 6.30 -23.97 -0.76
N ALA A 218 5.92 -23.79 -2.02
CA ALA A 218 6.16 -24.79 -3.06
C ALA A 218 7.66 -25.07 -3.27
N GLU A 219 8.48 -24.02 -3.34
CA GLU A 219 9.92 -24.12 -3.50
C GLU A 219 10.58 -24.87 -2.34
N LYS A 220 10.21 -24.53 -1.10
CA LYS A 220 10.80 -25.16 0.10
C LYS A 220 10.47 -26.66 0.21
N TYR A 221 9.28 -27.06 -0.24
CA TYR A 221 8.78 -28.44 -0.09
C TYR A 221 8.80 -29.24 -1.40
N ASP A 222 9.40 -28.70 -2.46
CA ASP A 222 9.46 -29.32 -3.79
C ASP A 222 8.06 -29.75 -4.31
N LEU A 223 7.05 -28.89 -4.08
CA LEU A 223 5.68 -29.16 -4.52
C LEU A 223 5.49 -28.68 -5.97
N PRO A 224 4.86 -29.47 -6.85
CA PRO A 224 4.71 -29.12 -8.27
C PRO A 224 3.86 -27.86 -8.50
N THR A 225 2.96 -27.56 -7.56
CA THR A 225 2.26 -26.28 -7.44
C THR A 225 2.05 -26.02 -5.95
N ALA A 226 1.99 -24.77 -5.53
CA ALA A 226 1.73 -24.42 -4.14
C ALA A 226 0.32 -24.87 -3.69
N ASN A 227 0.19 -26.11 -3.22
CA ASN A 227 -1.09 -26.74 -2.89
C ASN A 227 -2.17 -26.60 -3.97
N GLY A 228 -1.79 -26.60 -5.24
CA GLY A 228 -2.72 -26.44 -6.36
C GLY A 228 -3.22 -25.02 -6.63
N GLN A 229 -2.70 -24.00 -5.92
CA GLN A 229 -3.23 -22.63 -5.96
C GLN A 229 -2.52 -21.72 -6.99
N ASN A 230 -1.31 -22.09 -7.44
CA ASN A 230 -0.59 -21.39 -8.51
C ASN A 230 -0.80 -22.11 -9.85
N LYS A 231 -2.06 -22.24 -10.27
CA LYS A 231 -2.44 -22.86 -11.54
C LYS A 231 -2.94 -21.82 -12.54
N VAL A 232 -2.66 -22.08 -13.79
CA VAL A 232 -3.30 -21.41 -14.92
C VAL A 232 -4.76 -21.88 -15.00
N ALA A 233 -5.69 -20.95 -15.21
CA ALA A 233 -7.09 -21.25 -15.45
C ALA A 233 -7.22 -22.20 -16.65
N THR A 234 -7.80 -23.38 -16.43
CA THR A 234 -8.14 -24.31 -17.51
C THR A 234 -9.42 -23.85 -18.20
N PRO A 235 -9.52 -23.92 -19.54
CA PRO A 235 -10.67 -23.41 -20.29
C PRO A 235 -12.03 -24.02 -19.88
N GLU A 236 -12.06 -25.20 -19.26
CA GLU A 236 -13.29 -25.83 -18.73
C GLU A 236 -13.90 -25.12 -17.51
N ALA A 237 -13.14 -24.33 -16.73
CA ALA A 237 -13.67 -23.71 -15.52
C ALA A 237 -14.62 -22.53 -15.83
N GLU A 238 -14.34 -21.77 -16.90
CA GLU A 238 -15.18 -20.65 -17.34
C GLU A 238 -16.53 -21.12 -17.90
N GLU A 239 -16.58 -22.27 -18.57
CA GLU A 239 -17.85 -22.79 -19.13
C GLU A 239 -18.79 -23.28 -18.02
N THR A 240 -18.26 -23.89 -16.95
CA THR A 240 -19.11 -24.38 -15.84
C THR A 240 -19.73 -23.26 -15.00
N GLU A 241 -19.02 -22.15 -14.79
CA GLU A 241 -19.56 -21.00 -14.07
C GLU A 241 -20.55 -20.19 -14.92
N ALA A 242 -20.31 -20.09 -16.24
CA ALA A 242 -21.24 -19.46 -17.17
C ALA A 242 -22.53 -20.27 -17.35
N GLU A 243 -22.45 -21.60 -17.37
CA GLU A 243 -23.63 -22.48 -17.46
C GLU A 243 -24.43 -22.50 -16.14
N ALA A 244 -23.76 -22.48 -14.99
CA ALA A 244 -24.43 -22.36 -13.68
C ALA A 244 -25.17 -21.02 -13.54
N ALA A 245 -24.57 -19.90 -13.98
CA ALA A 245 -25.21 -18.59 -13.96
C ALA A 245 -26.40 -18.49 -14.94
N ALA A 246 -26.34 -19.16 -16.09
CA ALA A 246 -27.44 -19.18 -17.06
C ALA A 246 -28.65 -19.99 -16.57
N THR A 247 -28.44 -21.09 -15.83
CA THR A 247 -29.54 -21.92 -15.32
C THR A 247 -30.30 -21.31 -14.12
N GLU A 248 -29.70 -20.37 -13.38
CA GLU A 248 -30.40 -19.63 -12.31
C GLU A 248 -31.29 -18.49 -12.85
N GLU A 249 -30.97 -17.93 -14.02
CA GLU A 249 -31.76 -16.87 -14.64
C GLU A 249 -33.01 -17.41 -15.37
N GLU A 250 -32.99 -18.68 -15.80
CA GLU A 250 -34.12 -19.32 -16.48
C GLU A 250 -35.20 -19.90 -15.53
N ASN A 251 -34.93 -19.91 -14.21
CA ASN A 251 -35.84 -20.43 -13.17
C ASN A 251 -36.46 -19.35 -12.26
N LYS A 252 -36.49 -18.08 -12.72
CA LYS A 252 -37.26 -16.98 -12.11
C LYS A 252 -38.38 -16.50 -13.03
#